data_AF-A0A661YAG7-F1
#
_entry.id   AF-A0A661YAG7-F1
#
_cell.length_a   1.000
_cell.length_b   1.000
_cell.length_c   1.000
_cell.angle_alpha   90.00
_cell.angle_beta   90.00
_cell.angle_gamma   90.00
#
_symmetry.space_group_name_H-M   'P 1'
#
loop_
_entity.id
_entity.type
_entity.pdbx_description
1 polymer ?
#
loop_
_entity_poly.entity_id
_entity_poly.type
_entity_poly.pdbx_seq_one_letter_code
_entity_poly.pdbx_strand_id
1 'polypeptide(L)'
;RIIGAVIFSVIIGLIMAFLFRKEELKRAEGQAGFVIPAGGKPIWQIASLFLSLVFILIFANWGNAGPESKAMYFIFTYKWKLTAAFGLLLAGILVIVLKIRWWKVSLGTLAVIIATIIFPLEPMIPFLIAILALSILIAITPGESREWLGETWFFTKQILPLLVAGVLIAGFLLGGPEGKGIIPEHYISSLLGGNSIMANFFASIFGAFMYFATLTEIPIIQGLLANGMGKGPALTLLLAGPALSLPNMLVIRSVIGNKKTLYYIILVIIMATISGMIYGAI
;
A
#
# COMPACT_ATOMS: atom_id res chain seq x y z
N ARG A 1 3.58 -12.63 -2.25
CA ARG A 1 3.99 -11.20 -2.39
C ARG A 1 4.71 -10.68 -1.14
N ILE A 2 4.07 -10.59 0.03
CA ILE A 2 4.64 -9.94 1.25
C ILE A 2 5.99 -10.55 1.67
N ILE A 3 6.04 -11.87 1.84
CA ILE A 3 7.27 -12.57 2.26
C ILE A 3 8.42 -12.29 1.29
N GLY A 4 8.15 -12.40 -0.02
CA GLY A 4 9.13 -12.07 -1.06
C GLY A 4 9.61 -10.62 -0.92
N ALA A 5 8.70 -9.64 -0.90
CA ALA A 5 9.05 -8.23 -0.78
C ALA A 5 9.94 -7.93 0.44
N VAL A 6 9.62 -8.52 1.60
CA VAL A 6 10.42 -8.36 2.84
C VAL A 6 11.81 -8.94 2.66
N ILE A 7 11.92 -10.20 2.25
CA ILE A 7 13.21 -10.89 2.06
C ILE A 7 14.09 -10.11 1.09
N PHE A 8 13.53 -9.69 -0.05
CA PHE A 8 14.31 -8.99 -1.07
C PHE A 8 14.68 -7.57 -0.66
N SER A 9 13.83 -6.85 0.09
CA SER A 9 14.22 -5.54 0.65
C SER A 9 15.45 -5.64 1.56
N VAL A 10 15.54 -6.71 2.37
CA VAL A 10 16.69 -6.96 3.25
C VAL A 10 17.92 -7.26 2.42
N ILE A 11 17.81 -8.16 1.43
CA ILE A 11 18.93 -8.52 0.55
C ILE A 11 19.44 -7.30 -0.22
N ILE A 12 18.56 -6.52 -0.85
CA ILE A 12 18.92 -5.31 -1.60
C ILE A 12 19.59 -4.29 -0.67
N GLY A 13 19.03 -4.09 0.54
CA GLY A 13 19.60 -3.20 1.55
C GLY A 13 21.02 -3.61 1.95
N LEU A 14 21.25 -4.91 2.20
CA LEU A 14 22.58 -5.43 2.53
C LEU A 14 23.58 -5.29 1.38
N ILE A 15 23.15 -5.56 0.14
CA ILE A 15 24.01 -5.38 -1.04
C ILE A 15 24.37 -3.90 -1.22
N MET A 16 23.39 -3.00 -1.10
CA MET A 16 23.62 -1.56 -1.20
C MET A 16 24.56 -1.05 -0.10
N ALA A 17 24.35 -1.48 1.14
CA ALA A 17 25.23 -1.15 2.27
C ALA A 17 26.65 -1.66 2.03
N PHE A 18 26.80 -2.87 1.49
CA PHE A 18 28.11 -3.44 1.16
C PHE A 18 28.81 -2.67 0.03
N LEU A 19 28.11 -2.38 -1.07
CA LEU A 19 28.66 -1.68 -2.24
C LEU A 19 29.06 -0.23 -1.92
N PHE A 20 28.29 0.45 -1.07
CA PHE A 20 28.44 1.89 -0.82
C PHE A 20 28.92 2.26 0.59
N ARG A 21 29.37 1.27 1.37
CA ARG A 21 29.84 1.44 2.76
C ARG A 21 30.77 2.64 2.95
N LYS A 22 31.75 2.79 2.06
CA LYS A 22 32.76 3.87 2.14
C LYS A 22 32.17 5.26 1.87
N GLU A 23 31.19 5.35 0.96
CA GLU A 23 30.50 6.60 0.64
C GLU A 23 29.52 6.99 1.75
N GLU A 24 28.89 6.01 2.41
CA GLU A 24 27.99 6.23 3.54
C GLU A 24 28.73 6.69 4.79
N LEU A 25 29.89 6.09 5.09
CA LEU A 25 30.74 6.54 6.21
C LEU A 25 31.15 8.01 6.06
N LYS A 26 31.59 8.41 4.86
CA LYS A 26 31.92 9.82 4.56
C LYS A 26 30.71 10.75 4.65
N ARG A 27 29.52 10.28 4.25
CA ARG A 27 28.28 11.07 4.35
C ARG A 27 27.82 11.22 5.80
N ALA A 28 27.95 10.17 6.62
CA ALA A 28 27.61 10.20 8.04
C ALA A 28 28.51 11.18 8.81
N GLU A 29 29.81 11.22 8.48
CA GLU A 29 30.76 12.20 9.01
C GLU A 29 30.36 13.65 8.64
N GLY A 30 29.84 13.87 7.42
CA GLY A 30 29.38 15.19 6.96
C GLY A 30 27.95 15.59 7.38
N GLN A 31 27.12 14.66 7.86
CA GLN A 31 25.73 14.89 8.26
C GLN A 31 25.53 15.11 9.76
N ALA A 32 26.62 15.20 10.54
CA ALA A 32 26.60 15.47 11.98
C ALA A 32 25.90 16.78 12.41
N GLY A 33 25.49 17.63 11.45
CA GLY A 33 24.79 18.89 11.70
C GLY A 33 23.27 18.88 11.39
N PHE A 34 22.65 17.72 11.12
CA PHE A 34 21.21 17.68 10.86
C PHE A 34 20.41 17.86 12.17
N VAL A 35 20.15 19.12 12.52
CA VAL A 35 19.29 19.48 13.64
C VAL A 35 17.84 19.17 13.22
N ILE A 36 17.23 18.16 13.84
CA ILE A 36 15.79 17.92 13.69
C ILE A 36 15.09 19.20 14.15
N PRO A 37 14.27 19.84 13.30
CA PRO A 37 13.57 21.06 13.71
C PRO A 37 12.79 20.79 15.00
N ALA A 38 13.12 21.55 16.05
CA ALA A 38 12.39 21.46 17.31
C ALA A 38 10.98 22.02 17.09
N GLY A 39 9.95 21.17 17.17
CA GLY A 39 8.56 21.60 16.99
C GLY A 39 7.54 20.52 16.60
N GLY A 40 7.95 19.28 16.35
CA GLY A 40 7.02 18.18 16.02
C GLY A 40 6.33 17.58 17.26
N LYS A 41 5.16 16.97 17.05
CA LYS A 41 4.54 16.11 18.08
C LYS A 41 5.49 14.97 18.47
N PRO A 42 5.48 14.51 19.73
CA PRO A 42 6.27 13.35 20.15
C PRO A 42 6.03 12.15 19.24
N ILE A 43 7.10 11.41 18.91
CA ILE A 43 7.05 10.27 18.00
C ILE A 43 6.01 9.23 18.45
N TRP A 44 5.85 9.00 19.75
CA TRP A 44 4.87 8.05 20.28
C TRP A 44 3.42 8.46 19.96
N GLN A 45 3.12 9.76 19.88
CA GLN A 45 1.79 10.25 19.51
C GLN A 45 1.49 9.99 18.03
N ILE A 46 2.47 10.25 17.17
CA ILE A 46 2.37 9.97 15.74
C ILE A 46 2.26 8.46 15.52
N ALA A 47 3.16 7.69 16.14
CA ALA A 47 3.18 6.23 16.02
C ALA A 47 1.88 5.59 16.51
N SER A 48 1.34 6.01 17.66
CA SER A 48 0.06 5.48 18.17
C SER A 48 -1.11 5.79 17.23
N LEU A 49 -1.18 7.02 16.71
CA LEU A 49 -2.20 7.40 15.74
C LEU A 49 -2.10 6.57 14.45
N PHE A 50 -0.91 6.51 13.82
CA PHE A 50 -0.70 5.74 12.60
C PHE A 50 -0.95 4.23 12.81
N LEU A 51 -0.43 3.65 13.89
CA LEU A 51 -0.64 2.23 14.19
C LEU A 51 -2.11 1.91 14.42
N SER A 52 -2.86 2.79 15.10
CA SER A 52 -4.30 2.59 15.29
C SER A 52 -5.05 2.53 13.96
N LEU A 53 -4.77 3.46 13.04
CA LEU A 53 -5.39 3.48 11.71
C LEU A 53 -4.99 2.26 10.88
N VAL A 54 -3.71 1.87 10.92
CA VAL A 54 -3.20 0.69 10.22
C VAL A 54 -3.85 -0.58 10.75
N PHE A 55 -3.95 -0.77 12.07
CA PHE A 55 -4.60 -1.94 12.64
C PHE A 55 -6.10 -2.00 12.35
N ILE A 56 -6.80 -0.86 12.41
CA ILE A 56 -8.22 -0.78 11.99
C ILE A 56 -8.35 -1.27 10.54
N LEU A 57 -7.50 -0.80 9.63
CA LEU A 57 -7.56 -1.19 8.22
C LEU A 57 -7.23 -2.68 8.02
N ILE A 58 -6.20 -3.18 8.71
CA ILE A 58 -5.78 -4.59 8.65
C ILE A 58 -6.92 -5.51 9.10
N PHE A 59 -7.53 -5.25 10.26
CA PHE A 59 -8.56 -6.11 10.79
C PHE A 59 -9.89 -5.96 10.05
N ALA A 60 -10.33 -4.73 9.74
CA ALA A 60 -11.57 -4.52 9.01
C ALA A 60 -11.56 -5.25 7.66
N ASN A 61 -10.42 -5.23 6.97
CA ASN A 61 -10.26 -5.85 5.66
C ASN A 61 -9.67 -7.28 5.69
N TRP A 62 -9.57 -7.92 6.86
CA TRP A 62 -9.02 -9.27 6.94
C TRP A 62 -9.89 -10.27 6.17
N GLY A 63 -9.26 -10.99 5.25
CA GLY A 63 -9.90 -11.96 4.35
C GLY A 63 -10.08 -13.34 5.00
N ASN A 64 -11.00 -14.13 4.45
CA ASN A 64 -11.20 -15.51 4.89
C ASN A 64 -10.07 -16.38 4.34
N ALA A 65 -9.15 -16.81 5.20
CA ALA A 65 -8.02 -17.67 4.84
C ALA A 65 -8.36 -19.17 4.83
N GLY A 66 -9.64 -19.55 5.06
CA GLY A 66 -10.04 -20.94 5.23
C GLY A 66 -9.57 -21.53 6.57
N PRO A 67 -9.97 -22.77 6.89
CA PRO A 67 -9.64 -23.43 8.16
C PRO A 67 -8.20 -23.96 8.24
N GLU A 68 -7.44 -23.94 7.15
CA GLU A 68 -6.08 -24.50 7.09
C GLU A 68 -5.10 -23.79 8.03
N SER A 69 -5.30 -22.48 8.25
CA SER A 69 -4.52 -21.70 9.20
C SER A 69 -5.40 -21.26 10.38
N LYS A 70 -5.28 -21.99 11.50
CA LYS A 70 -6.02 -21.71 12.75
C LYS A 70 -5.86 -20.25 13.21
N ALA A 71 -4.66 -19.69 13.08
CA ALA A 71 -4.38 -18.30 13.45
C ALA A 71 -5.08 -17.30 12.53
N MET A 72 -5.06 -17.51 11.21
CA MET A 72 -5.72 -16.60 10.27
C MET A 72 -7.24 -16.69 10.36
N TYR A 73 -7.78 -17.88 10.59
CA TYR A 73 -9.22 -18.08 10.81
C TYR A 73 -9.69 -17.42 12.10
N PHE A 74 -8.89 -17.48 13.18
CA PHE A 74 -9.18 -16.78 14.42
C PHE A 74 -9.28 -15.26 14.20
N ILE A 75 -8.29 -14.67 13.51
CA ILE A 75 -8.30 -13.23 13.21
C ILE A 75 -9.55 -12.89 12.37
N PHE A 76 -9.86 -13.69 11.35
CA PHE A 76 -11.05 -13.47 10.51
C PHE A 76 -12.36 -13.50 11.32
N THR A 77 -12.50 -14.47 12.23
CA THR A 77 -13.69 -14.63 13.08
C THR A 77 -13.90 -13.45 14.02
N TYR A 78 -12.80 -12.92 14.58
CA TYR A 78 -12.84 -11.84 15.58
C TYR A 78 -12.57 -10.45 15.00
N LYS A 79 -12.44 -10.33 13.67
CA LYS A 79 -11.94 -9.12 13.02
C LYS A 79 -12.71 -7.84 13.37
N TRP A 80 -14.02 -7.94 13.53
CA TRP A 80 -14.87 -6.80 13.89
C TRP A 80 -14.71 -6.36 15.33
N LYS A 81 -14.50 -7.31 16.26
CA LYS A 81 -14.20 -7.00 17.67
C LYS A 81 -12.83 -6.36 17.81
N LEU A 82 -11.83 -6.85 17.06
CA LEU A 82 -10.51 -6.23 16.99
C LEU A 82 -10.58 -4.81 16.42
N THR A 83 -11.31 -4.63 15.32
CA THR A 83 -11.53 -3.31 14.70
C THR A 83 -12.19 -2.34 15.69
N ALA A 84 -13.21 -2.78 16.44
CA ALA A 84 -13.86 -1.98 17.46
C ALA A 84 -12.91 -1.59 18.60
N ALA A 85 -12.06 -2.51 19.06
CA ALA A 85 -11.06 -2.23 20.10
C ALA A 85 -10.07 -1.14 19.67
N PHE A 86 -9.54 -1.22 18.45
CA PHE A 86 -8.68 -0.17 17.90
C PHE A 86 -9.44 1.13 17.59
N GLY A 87 -10.73 1.06 17.27
CA GLY A 87 -11.60 2.23 17.11
C GLY A 87 -11.80 3.01 18.42
N LEU A 88 -11.96 2.32 19.54
CA LEU A 88 -12.01 2.95 20.87
C LEU A 88 -10.66 3.56 21.26
N LEU A 89 -9.56 2.87 20.95
CA LEU A 89 -8.21 3.41 21.13
C LEU A 89 -8.01 4.68 20.29
N LEU A 90 -8.44 4.67 19.04
CA LEU A 90 -8.42 5.86 18.17
C LEU A 90 -9.23 7.00 18.79
N ALA A 91 -10.43 6.74 19.32
CA ALA A 91 -11.23 7.76 20.00
C ALA A 91 -10.46 8.43 21.15
N GLY A 92 -9.74 7.67 21.97
CA GLY A 92 -8.85 8.22 23.01
C GLY A 92 -7.71 9.07 22.43
N ILE A 93 -7.08 8.60 21.35
CA ILE A 93 -6.00 9.31 20.65
C ILE A 93 -6.51 10.63 20.05
N LEU A 94 -7.72 10.69 19.50
CA LEU A 94 -8.30 11.93 18.96
C LEU A 94 -8.40 13.02 20.03
N VAL A 95 -8.73 12.65 21.27
CA VAL A 95 -8.80 13.61 22.39
C VAL A 95 -7.40 14.02 22.86
N ILE A 96 -6.47 13.07 22.99
CA ILE A 96 -5.14 13.31 23.56
C ILE A 96 -4.17 13.98 22.56
N VAL A 97 -4.12 13.48 21.32
CA VAL A 97 -3.12 13.84 20.30
C VAL A 97 -3.63 14.94 19.36
N LEU A 98 -4.89 14.87 18.95
CA LEU A 98 -5.51 15.89 18.09
C LEU A 98 -6.24 16.98 18.89
N LYS A 99 -6.26 16.88 20.23
CA LYS A 99 -6.90 17.85 21.14
C LYS A 99 -8.37 18.14 20.78
N ILE A 100 -9.07 17.17 20.19
CA ILE A 100 -10.49 17.28 19.89
C ILE A 100 -11.26 17.26 21.21
N ARG A 101 -12.28 18.11 21.34
CA ARG A 101 -13.13 18.14 22.53
C ARG A 101 -13.78 16.77 22.76
N TRP A 102 -13.60 16.21 23.96
CA TRP A 102 -14.02 14.85 24.32
C TRP A 102 -15.49 14.58 24.01
N TRP A 103 -16.40 15.53 24.27
CA TRP A 103 -17.82 15.36 24.02
C TRP A 103 -18.16 15.15 22.53
N LYS A 104 -17.40 15.77 21.61
CA LYS A 104 -17.58 15.57 20.17
C LYS A 104 -17.21 14.13 19.79
N VAL A 105 -16.08 13.66 20.32
CA VAL A 105 -15.60 12.29 20.10
C VAL A 105 -16.59 11.28 20.69
N SER A 106 -17.04 11.49 21.93
CA SER A 106 -18.03 10.64 22.59
C SER A 106 -19.34 10.55 21.81
N LEU A 107 -19.82 11.65 21.23
CA LEU A 107 -21.02 11.66 20.39
C LEU A 107 -20.83 10.80 19.13
N GLY A 108 -19.68 10.94 18.46
CA GLY A 108 -19.32 10.10 17.30
C GLY A 108 -19.22 8.62 17.67
N THR A 109 -18.55 8.29 18.78
CA THR A 109 -18.43 6.91 19.28
C THR A 109 -19.80 6.34 19.66
N LEU A 110 -20.67 7.14 20.28
CA LEU A 110 -22.03 6.71 20.63
C LEU A 110 -22.85 6.36 19.39
N ALA A 111 -22.76 7.16 18.32
CA ALA A 111 -23.43 6.85 17.06
C ALA A 111 -22.98 5.51 16.47
N VAL A 112 -21.70 5.18 16.55
CA VAL A 112 -21.15 3.88 16.12
C VAL A 112 -21.63 2.72 17.00
N ILE A 113 -21.68 2.92 18.32
CA ILE A 113 -22.20 1.91 19.26
C ILE A 113 -23.68 1.64 18.98
N ILE A 114 -24.49 2.68 18.81
CA ILE A 114 -25.90 2.57 18.46
C ILE A 114 -26.05 1.78 17.15
N ALA A 115 -25.28 2.13 16.12
CA ALA A 115 -25.31 1.39 14.86
C ALA A 115 -24.94 -0.09 15.01
N THR A 116 -23.98 -0.40 15.89
CA THR A 116 -23.55 -1.78 16.16
C THR A 116 -24.66 -2.60 16.81
N ILE A 117 -25.46 -1.97 17.68
CA ILE A 117 -26.60 -2.62 18.34
C ILE A 117 -27.78 -2.80 17.38
N ILE A 118 -28.04 -1.82 16.52
CA ILE A 118 -29.14 -1.87 15.54
C ILE A 118 -28.84 -2.87 14.41
N PHE A 119 -27.59 -2.94 13.95
CA PHE A 119 -27.16 -3.75 12.81
C PHE A 119 -26.11 -4.80 13.21
N PRO A 120 -26.44 -5.78 14.08
CA PRO A 120 -25.45 -6.75 14.58
C PRO A 120 -24.98 -7.73 13.49
N LEU A 121 -25.80 -7.96 12.46
CA LEU A 121 -25.49 -8.86 11.34
C LEU A 121 -24.71 -8.17 10.21
N GLU A 122 -24.66 -6.82 10.21
CA GLU A 122 -24.04 -6.03 9.13
C GLU A 122 -22.96 -5.08 9.69
N PRO A 123 -21.79 -5.58 10.12
CA PRO A 123 -20.73 -4.77 10.74
C PRO A 123 -20.14 -3.68 9.82
N MET A 124 -20.39 -3.77 8.52
CA MET A 124 -20.03 -2.73 7.55
C MET A 124 -20.76 -1.41 7.82
N ILE A 125 -22.00 -1.45 8.30
CA ILE A 125 -22.80 -0.25 8.57
C ILE A 125 -22.20 0.57 9.72
N PRO A 126 -21.93 0.00 10.92
CA PRO A 126 -21.21 0.69 11.98
C PRO A 126 -19.83 1.21 11.56
N PHE A 127 -19.11 0.46 10.72
CA PHE A 127 -17.80 0.86 10.21
C PHE A 127 -17.88 2.09 9.30
N LEU A 128 -18.85 2.15 8.38
CA LEU A 128 -19.09 3.32 7.54
C LEU A 128 -19.49 4.54 8.38
N ILE A 129 -20.35 4.34 9.39
CA ILE A 129 -20.73 5.39 10.34
C ILE A 129 -19.51 5.89 11.11
N ALA A 130 -18.57 5.02 11.49
CA ALA A 130 -17.32 5.42 12.15
C ALA A 130 -16.44 6.28 11.24
N ILE A 131 -16.31 5.93 9.96
CA ILE A 131 -15.57 6.73 8.96
C ILE A 131 -16.23 8.10 8.77
N LEU A 132 -17.56 8.14 8.64
CA LEU A 132 -18.31 9.39 8.49
C LEU A 132 -18.18 10.27 9.74
N ALA A 133 -18.34 9.69 10.94
CA ALA A 133 -18.18 10.40 12.20
C ALA A 133 -16.76 10.97 12.33
N LEU A 134 -15.72 10.18 12.04
CA LEU A 134 -14.33 10.64 12.04
C LEU A 134 -14.12 11.79 11.04
N SER A 135 -14.62 11.64 9.82
CA SER A 135 -14.48 12.66 8.76
C SER A 135 -15.15 13.98 9.15
N ILE A 136 -16.37 13.91 9.71
CA ILE A 136 -17.09 15.09 10.21
C ILE A 136 -16.34 15.72 11.39
N LEU A 137 -15.89 14.92 12.36
CA LEU A 137 -15.16 15.40 13.54
C LEU A 137 -13.88 16.16 13.16
N ILE A 138 -13.13 15.62 12.21
CA ILE A 138 -11.91 16.25 11.68
C ILE A 138 -12.28 17.52 10.90
N ALA A 139 -13.34 17.51 10.08
CA ALA A 139 -13.78 18.67 9.30
C ALA A 139 -14.18 19.88 10.16
N ILE A 140 -14.87 19.64 11.28
CA ILE A 140 -15.36 20.70 12.18
C ILE A 140 -14.35 21.12 13.24
N THR A 141 -13.17 20.48 13.30
CA THR A 141 -12.11 20.80 14.26
C THR A 141 -11.06 21.65 13.55
N PRO A 142 -10.91 22.94 13.90
CA PRO A 142 -9.94 23.83 13.26
C PRO A 142 -8.50 23.45 13.61
N GLY A 143 -7.55 23.91 12.79
CA GLY A 143 -6.12 23.63 12.93
C GLY A 143 -5.69 22.41 12.12
N GLU A 144 -4.70 21.69 12.64
CA GLU A 144 -4.04 20.55 11.97
C GLU A 144 -5.01 19.47 11.48
N SER A 145 -6.09 19.19 12.22
CA SER A 145 -7.10 18.21 11.79
C SER A 145 -7.76 18.61 10.46
N ARG A 146 -8.15 19.88 10.31
CA ARG A 146 -8.77 20.37 9.08
C ARG A 146 -7.78 20.41 7.91
N GLU A 147 -6.51 20.71 8.19
CA GLU A 147 -5.43 20.65 7.19
C GLU A 147 -5.26 19.22 6.66
N TRP A 148 -5.24 18.21 7.54
CA TRP A 148 -5.15 16.80 7.13
C TRP A 148 -6.30 16.38 6.22
N LEU A 149 -7.53 16.83 6.52
CA LEU A 149 -8.67 16.58 5.65
C LEU A 149 -8.54 17.32 4.31
N GLY A 150 -8.01 18.55 4.32
CA GLY A 150 -7.71 19.33 3.12
C GLY A 150 -6.73 18.61 2.19
N GLU A 151 -5.62 18.11 2.74
CA GLU A 151 -4.63 17.32 2.00
C GLU A 151 -5.22 16.00 1.49
N THR A 152 -5.96 15.29 2.34
CA THR A 152 -6.65 14.05 1.95
C THR A 152 -7.61 14.30 0.77
N TRP A 153 -8.37 15.40 0.83
CA TRP A 153 -9.30 15.78 -0.23
C TRP A 153 -8.58 16.23 -1.51
N PHE A 154 -7.45 16.95 -1.37
CA PHE A 154 -6.58 17.31 -2.48
C PHE A 154 -6.07 16.07 -3.22
N PHE A 155 -5.47 15.11 -2.49
CA PHE A 155 -5.01 13.84 -3.07
C PHE A 155 -6.16 13.04 -3.67
N THR A 156 -7.32 13.01 -3.02
CA THR A 156 -8.50 12.30 -3.55
C THR A 156 -8.90 12.87 -4.92
N LYS A 157 -8.97 14.20 -5.05
CA LYS A 157 -9.29 14.85 -6.33
C LYS A 157 -8.24 14.61 -7.42
N GLN A 158 -6.98 14.37 -7.05
CA GLN A 158 -5.91 14.08 -8.00
C GLN A 158 -5.88 12.60 -8.40
N ILE A 159 -5.99 11.69 -7.44
CA ILE A 159 -5.83 10.25 -7.63
C ILE A 159 -7.11 9.63 -8.21
N LEU A 160 -8.29 10.03 -7.74
CA LEU A 160 -9.55 9.38 -8.12
C LEU A 160 -9.84 9.45 -9.63
N PRO A 161 -9.71 10.59 -10.32
CA PRO A 161 -9.93 10.64 -11.77
C PRO A 161 -8.92 9.79 -12.53
N LEU A 162 -7.65 9.82 -12.11
CA LEU A 162 -6.59 9.02 -12.73
C LEU A 162 -6.82 7.52 -12.51
N LEU A 163 -7.30 7.12 -11.34
CA LEU A 163 -7.68 5.75 -11.02
C LEU A 163 -8.83 5.28 -11.91
N VAL A 164 -9.91 6.06 -12.01
CA VAL A 164 -11.06 5.73 -12.85
C VAL A 164 -10.64 5.63 -14.32
N ALA A 165 -9.92 6.63 -14.83
CA ALA A 165 -9.42 6.61 -16.19
C ALA A 165 -8.49 5.41 -16.44
N GLY A 166 -7.56 5.13 -15.53
CA GLY A 166 -6.63 4.01 -15.63
C GLY A 166 -7.34 2.66 -15.66
N VAL A 167 -8.34 2.45 -14.79
CA VAL A 167 -9.13 1.20 -14.76
C VAL A 167 -9.97 1.05 -16.02
N LEU A 168 -10.61 2.12 -16.50
CA LEU A 168 -11.41 2.06 -17.73
C LEU A 168 -10.54 1.82 -18.97
N ILE A 169 -9.40 2.52 -19.08
CA ILE A 169 -8.44 2.32 -20.17
C ILE A 169 -7.87 0.91 -20.13
N ALA A 170 -7.48 0.41 -18.95
CA ALA A 170 -7.00 -0.96 -18.80
C ALA A 170 -8.06 -1.98 -19.17
N GLY A 171 -9.31 -1.81 -18.71
CA GLY A 171 -10.42 -2.70 -19.07
C GLY A 171 -10.73 -2.67 -20.56
N PHE A 172 -10.66 -1.51 -21.20
CA PHE A 172 -10.86 -1.37 -22.65
C PHE A 172 -9.72 -2.01 -23.47
N LEU A 173 -8.47 -1.82 -23.05
CA LEU A 173 -7.29 -2.34 -23.75
C LEU A 173 -7.07 -3.83 -23.51
N LEU A 174 -7.14 -4.27 -22.25
CA LEU A 174 -6.80 -5.62 -21.83
C LEU A 174 -8.04 -6.53 -21.74
N GLY A 175 -9.24 -5.97 -21.68
CA GLY A 175 -10.43 -6.76 -21.38
C GLY A 175 -10.52 -7.12 -19.91
N GLY A 176 -11.60 -7.84 -19.58
CA GLY A 176 -11.86 -8.34 -18.24
C GLY A 176 -12.07 -9.85 -18.24
N PRO A 177 -12.46 -10.43 -17.10
CA PRO A 177 -12.79 -11.85 -17.02
C PRO A 177 -13.90 -12.29 -17.99
N GLU A 178 -14.78 -11.36 -18.39
CA GLU A 178 -15.98 -11.65 -19.20
C GLU A 178 -15.90 -11.12 -20.65
N GLY A 179 -14.80 -10.47 -21.06
CA GLY A 179 -14.73 -9.84 -22.37
C GLY A 179 -13.32 -9.56 -22.86
N LYS A 180 -13.11 -9.67 -24.19
CA LYS A 180 -11.82 -9.44 -24.84
C LYS A 180 -11.54 -7.94 -24.99
N GLY A 181 -10.31 -7.54 -24.68
CA GLY A 181 -9.82 -6.19 -24.92
C GLY A 181 -9.40 -5.96 -26.37
N ILE A 182 -8.94 -4.75 -26.66
CA ILE A 182 -8.42 -4.38 -27.99
C ILE A 182 -7.02 -4.95 -28.24
N ILE A 183 -6.20 -5.07 -27.19
CA ILE A 183 -4.85 -5.61 -27.31
C ILE A 183 -4.94 -7.11 -27.60
N PRO A 184 -4.39 -7.61 -28.71
CA PRO A 184 -4.43 -9.03 -29.02
C PRO A 184 -3.68 -9.87 -27.98
N GLU A 185 -4.32 -10.93 -27.49
CA GLU A 185 -3.80 -11.90 -26.51
C GLU A 185 -2.40 -12.44 -26.88
N HIS A 186 -2.10 -12.57 -28.17
CA HIS A 186 -0.79 -13.02 -28.68
C HIS A 186 0.39 -12.15 -28.19
N TYR A 187 0.21 -10.83 -28.05
CA TYR A 187 1.29 -9.95 -27.59
C TYR A 187 1.58 -10.16 -26.10
N ILE A 188 0.53 -10.37 -25.31
CA ILE A 188 0.65 -10.61 -23.87
C ILE A 188 1.25 -11.99 -23.63
N SER A 189 0.75 -13.02 -24.31
CA SER A 189 1.26 -14.38 -24.15
C SER A 189 2.69 -14.57 -24.69
N SER A 190 3.09 -13.86 -25.75
CA SER A 190 4.47 -13.94 -26.28
C SER A 190 5.50 -13.25 -25.39
N LEU A 191 5.17 -12.09 -24.80
CA LEU A 191 6.10 -11.32 -23.97
C LEU A 191 6.06 -11.69 -22.49
N LEU A 192 4.88 -12.06 -21.98
CA LEU A 192 4.63 -12.24 -20.55
C LEU A 192 4.05 -13.63 -20.21
N GLY A 193 3.89 -14.52 -21.20
CA GLY A 193 3.39 -15.88 -21.00
C GLY A 193 4.42 -16.83 -20.41
N GLY A 194 3.93 -17.92 -19.82
CA GLY A 194 4.75 -18.95 -19.20
C GLY A 194 5.57 -18.45 -18.00
N ASN A 195 6.77 -19.02 -17.79
CA ASN A 195 7.65 -18.64 -16.70
C ASN A 195 9.13 -18.63 -17.12
N SER A 196 9.46 -17.84 -18.15
CA SER A 196 10.84 -17.70 -18.63
C SER A 196 11.56 -16.51 -17.97
N ILE A 197 12.91 -16.51 -18.00
CA ILE A 197 13.72 -15.36 -17.55
C ILE A 197 13.27 -14.09 -18.30
N MET A 198 13.08 -14.18 -19.61
CA MET A 198 12.69 -13.04 -20.43
C MET A 198 11.31 -12.52 -20.06
N ALA A 199 10.33 -13.40 -19.84
CA ALA A 199 8.99 -12.98 -19.46
C ALA A 199 8.96 -12.25 -18.11
N ASN A 200 9.69 -12.78 -17.12
CA ASN A 200 9.83 -12.13 -15.82
C ASN A 200 10.64 -10.83 -15.93
N PHE A 201 11.71 -10.80 -16.73
CA PHE A 201 12.51 -9.59 -16.94
C PHE A 201 11.68 -8.47 -17.60
N PHE A 202 10.93 -8.75 -18.67
CA PHE A 202 10.00 -7.80 -19.28
C PHE A 202 8.94 -7.31 -18.29
N ALA A 203 8.36 -8.22 -17.49
CA ALA A 203 7.41 -7.84 -16.45
C ALA A 203 8.03 -6.90 -15.40
N SER A 204 9.30 -7.11 -15.03
CA SER A 204 9.99 -6.28 -14.04
C SER A 204 10.30 -4.88 -14.57
N ILE A 205 10.70 -4.77 -15.84
CA ILE A 205 10.95 -3.48 -16.50
C ILE A 205 9.62 -2.72 -16.64
N PHE A 206 8.60 -3.38 -17.16
CA PHE A 206 7.28 -2.77 -17.31
C PHE A 206 6.71 -2.34 -15.95
N GLY A 207 6.79 -3.21 -14.94
CA GLY A 207 6.42 -2.88 -13.56
C GLY A 207 7.22 -1.70 -13.01
N ALA A 208 8.54 -1.65 -13.23
CA ALA A 208 9.39 -0.57 -12.73
C ALA A 208 9.01 0.82 -13.28
N PHE A 209 8.57 0.89 -14.54
CA PHE A 209 8.12 2.14 -15.15
C PHE A 209 6.65 2.45 -14.88
N MET A 210 5.83 1.43 -14.66
CA MET A 210 4.41 1.64 -14.35
C MET A 210 4.20 2.09 -12.91
N TYR A 211 3.57 3.25 -12.77
CA TYR A 211 3.04 3.72 -11.49
C TYR A 211 1.54 3.45 -11.45
N PHE A 212 1.15 2.36 -10.78
CA PHE A 212 -0.24 2.08 -10.48
C PHE A 212 -0.51 2.20 -8.99
N ALA A 213 -1.72 2.66 -8.67
CA ALA A 213 -2.23 2.49 -7.33
C ALA A 213 -2.36 0.98 -7.06
N THR A 214 -2.05 0.56 -5.83
CA THR A 214 -2.16 -0.85 -5.41
C THR A 214 -3.57 -1.43 -5.68
N LEU A 215 -4.60 -0.58 -5.63
CA LEU A 215 -5.99 -0.95 -5.93
C LEU A 215 -6.23 -1.24 -7.42
N THR A 216 -5.56 -0.53 -8.34
CA THR A 216 -5.71 -0.73 -9.79
C THR A 216 -4.85 -1.86 -10.32
N GLU A 217 -3.78 -2.20 -9.59
CA GLU A 217 -2.85 -3.26 -9.94
C GLU A 217 -3.53 -4.63 -10.02
N ILE A 218 -4.49 -4.93 -9.11
CA ILE A 218 -5.20 -6.22 -9.08
C ILE A 218 -6.06 -6.44 -10.34
N PRO A 219 -7.00 -5.55 -10.72
CA PRO A 219 -7.77 -5.71 -11.96
C PRO A 219 -6.90 -5.78 -13.21
N ILE A 220 -5.84 -4.97 -13.30
CA ILE A 220 -4.93 -4.96 -14.45
C ILE A 220 -4.24 -6.32 -14.60
N ILE A 221 -3.73 -6.88 -13.51
CA ILE A 221 -3.10 -8.20 -13.55
C ILE A 221 -4.10 -9.30 -13.84
N GLN A 222 -5.32 -9.22 -13.29
CA GLN A 222 -6.38 -10.17 -13.63
C GLN A 222 -6.70 -10.14 -15.14
N GLY A 223 -6.76 -8.96 -15.75
CA GLY A 223 -6.88 -8.80 -17.20
C GLY A 223 -5.69 -9.43 -17.94
N LEU A 224 -4.45 -9.12 -17.55
CA LEU A 224 -3.26 -9.70 -18.18
C LEU A 224 -3.21 -11.24 -18.06
N LEU A 225 -3.57 -11.80 -16.90
CA LEU A 225 -3.67 -13.24 -16.67
C LEU A 225 -4.75 -13.87 -17.56
N ALA A 226 -5.91 -13.23 -17.70
CA ALA A 226 -6.97 -13.67 -18.60
C ALA A 226 -6.52 -13.69 -20.07
N ASN A 227 -5.54 -12.86 -20.45
CA ASN A 227 -4.96 -12.78 -21.79
C ASN A 227 -3.65 -13.60 -21.94
N GLY A 228 -3.36 -14.53 -21.02
CA GLY A 228 -2.25 -15.47 -21.16
C GLY A 228 -0.93 -15.06 -20.50
N MET A 229 -0.93 -14.03 -19.65
CA MET A 229 0.23 -13.75 -18.76
C MET A 229 0.47 -14.93 -17.81
N GLY A 230 1.73 -15.27 -17.57
CA GLY A 230 2.11 -16.28 -16.60
C GLY A 230 2.07 -15.78 -15.15
N LYS A 231 1.87 -16.72 -14.21
CA LYS A 231 1.84 -16.41 -12.77
C LYS A 231 3.17 -15.84 -12.24
N GLY A 232 4.30 -16.33 -12.77
CA GLY A 232 5.63 -15.82 -12.43
C GLY A 232 5.80 -14.35 -12.82
N PRO A 233 5.67 -14.02 -14.12
CA PRO A 233 5.66 -12.63 -14.59
C PRO A 233 4.67 -11.73 -13.85
N ALA A 234 3.48 -12.24 -13.50
CA ALA A 234 2.50 -11.50 -12.71
C ALA A 234 3.03 -11.12 -11.31
N LEU A 235 3.68 -12.07 -10.60
CA LEU A 235 4.33 -11.76 -9.32
C LEU A 235 5.51 -10.79 -9.51
N THR A 236 6.30 -10.95 -10.57
CA THR A 236 7.41 -10.03 -10.85
C THR A 236 6.91 -8.59 -11.02
N LEU A 237 5.82 -8.40 -11.78
CA LEU A 237 5.19 -7.09 -11.95
C LEU A 237 4.73 -6.51 -10.61
N LEU A 238 4.09 -7.34 -9.76
CA LEU A 238 3.63 -6.99 -8.41
C LEU A 238 4.77 -6.61 -7.44
N LEU A 239 5.98 -7.08 -7.68
CA LEU A 239 7.14 -6.78 -6.84
C LEU A 239 7.90 -5.55 -7.34
N ALA A 240 8.05 -5.40 -8.67
CA ALA A 240 8.77 -4.28 -9.26
C ALA A 240 8.00 -2.94 -9.14
N GLY A 241 6.68 -2.95 -9.36
CA GLY A 241 5.84 -1.75 -9.39
C GLY A 241 6.00 -0.82 -8.18
N PRO A 242 5.64 -1.28 -6.97
CA PRO A 242 5.74 -0.45 -5.76
C PRO A 242 7.17 -0.05 -5.40
N ALA A 243 8.16 -0.86 -5.79
CA ALA A 243 9.54 -0.63 -5.43
C ALA A 243 10.22 0.41 -6.32
N LEU A 244 9.86 0.50 -7.60
CA LEU A 244 10.66 1.25 -8.58
C LEU A 244 9.99 2.38 -9.31
N SER A 245 8.67 2.57 -9.31
CA SER A 245 7.97 3.57 -10.14
C SER A 245 8.76 4.87 -10.47
N LEU A 246 8.61 5.40 -11.70
CA LEU A 246 9.33 6.60 -12.15
C LEU A 246 9.42 7.75 -11.12
N PRO A 247 8.31 8.16 -10.45
CA PRO A 247 8.39 9.18 -9.40
C PRO A 247 9.29 8.76 -8.23
N ASN A 248 9.21 7.50 -7.80
CA ASN A 248 10.05 6.96 -6.74
C ASN A 248 11.53 6.95 -7.15
N MET A 249 11.87 6.59 -8.40
CA MET A 249 13.26 6.67 -8.88
C MET A 249 13.81 8.10 -8.79
N LEU A 250 13.00 9.09 -9.17
CA LEU A 250 13.39 10.50 -9.13
C LEU A 250 13.60 11.00 -7.70
N VAL A 251 12.74 10.59 -6.76
CA VAL A 251 12.88 10.92 -5.34
C VAL A 251 14.10 10.22 -4.73
N ILE A 252 14.29 8.93 -4.97
CA ILE A 252 15.47 8.20 -4.47
C ILE A 252 16.74 8.84 -5.04
N ARG A 253 16.75 9.18 -6.33
CA ARG A 253 17.86 9.89 -6.99
C ARG A 253 18.23 11.20 -6.30
N SER A 254 17.25 11.99 -5.88
CA SER A 254 17.54 13.26 -5.17
C SER A 254 18.14 13.04 -3.78
N VAL A 255 17.88 11.89 -3.16
CA VAL A 255 18.36 11.56 -1.81
C VAL A 255 19.73 10.86 -1.82
N ILE A 256 19.92 9.82 -2.64
CA ILE A 256 21.12 8.96 -2.61
C ILE A 256 22.06 9.14 -3.82
N GLY A 257 21.65 9.94 -4.81
CA GLY A 257 22.43 10.28 -5.99
C GLY A 257 22.36 9.23 -7.11
N ASN A 258 22.72 9.67 -8.32
CA ASN A 258 22.51 8.92 -9.58
C ASN A 258 23.10 7.49 -9.53
N LYS A 259 24.34 7.34 -9.05
CA LYS A 259 25.03 6.05 -9.02
C LYS A 259 24.28 5.06 -8.15
N LYS A 260 24.00 5.41 -6.89
CA LYS A 260 23.30 4.51 -5.95
C LYS A 260 21.90 4.15 -6.44
N THR A 261 21.18 5.11 -7.02
CA THR A 261 19.86 4.85 -7.61
C THR A 261 19.91 3.85 -8.76
N LEU A 262 20.90 3.93 -9.66
CA LEU A 262 21.05 2.97 -10.76
C LEU A 262 21.24 1.54 -10.23
N TYR A 263 22.12 1.35 -9.24
CA TYR A 263 22.32 0.04 -8.62
C TYR A 263 21.04 -0.45 -7.94
N TYR A 264 20.33 0.42 -7.23
CA TYR A 264 19.05 0.08 -6.62
C TYR A 264 18.03 -0.40 -7.67
N ILE A 265 17.89 0.32 -8.79
CA ILE A 265 17.00 -0.06 -9.91
C ILE A 265 17.36 -1.45 -10.44
N ILE A 266 18.64 -1.68 -10.75
CA ILE A 266 19.12 -2.95 -11.29
C ILE A 266 18.85 -4.09 -10.29
N LEU A 267 19.15 -3.87 -9.01
CA LEU A 267 18.92 -4.88 -7.97
C LEU A 267 17.45 -5.23 -7.85
N VAL A 268 16.55 -4.25 -7.84
CA VAL A 268 15.11 -4.55 -7.76
C VAL A 268 14.63 -5.30 -9.00
N ILE A 269 15.07 -4.94 -10.20
CA ILE A 269 14.74 -5.67 -11.44
C ILE A 269 15.18 -7.13 -11.35
N ILE A 270 16.42 -7.37 -10.95
CA ILE A 270 16.99 -8.73 -10.80
C ILE A 270 16.21 -9.50 -9.75
N MET A 271 16.02 -8.94 -8.56
CA MET A 271 15.33 -9.63 -7.47
C MET A 271 13.87 -9.93 -7.83
N ALA A 272 13.14 -8.97 -8.41
CA ALA A 272 11.76 -9.19 -8.83
C ALA A 272 11.66 -10.28 -9.92
N THR A 273 12.61 -10.33 -10.84
CA THR A 273 12.71 -11.38 -11.88
C THR A 273 12.92 -12.76 -11.25
N ILE A 274 13.91 -12.89 -10.37
CA ILE A 274 14.20 -14.16 -9.66
C ILE A 274 12.99 -14.62 -8.84
N SER A 275 12.33 -13.68 -8.16
CA SER A 275 11.14 -13.96 -7.34
C SER A 275 9.99 -14.55 -8.15
N GLY A 276 9.68 -13.94 -9.30
CA GLY A 276 8.61 -14.42 -10.16
C GLY A 276 8.97 -15.76 -10.79
N MET A 277 10.23 -15.97 -11.18
CA MET A 277 10.69 -17.26 -11.65
C MET A 277 10.51 -18.37 -10.63
N ILE A 278 10.91 -18.14 -9.37
CA ILE A 278 10.73 -19.11 -8.28
C ILE A 278 9.24 -19.38 -8.07
N TYR A 279 8.43 -18.33 -7.99
CA TYR A 279 7.00 -18.47 -7.75
C TYR A 279 6.25 -19.16 -8.89
N GLY A 280 6.58 -18.86 -10.14
CA GLY A 280 5.94 -19.49 -11.29
C GLY A 280 6.39 -20.93 -11.53
N ALA A 281 7.39 -21.43 -10.80
CA ALA A 281 7.85 -22.81 -10.85
C ALA A 281 7.17 -23.71 -9.79
N ILE A 282 6.47 -23.10 -8.83
CA ILE A 282 5.67 -23.76 -7.79
C ILE A 282 4.22 -23.83 -8.25
#